data_AF-A0A6M4JQS5-F1
#
_entry.id   AF-A0A6M4JQS5-F1
#
_cell.length_a   1.000
_cell.length_b   1.000
_cell.length_c   1.000
_cell.angle_alpha   90.00
_cell.angle_beta   90.00
_cell.angle_gamma   90.00
#
_symmetry.space_group_name_H-M   'P 1'
#
loop_
_entity.id
_entity.type
_entity.pdbx_description
1 polymer ?
#
loop_
_entity_poly.entity_id
_entity_poly.type
_entity_poly.pdbx_seq_one_letter_code
_entity_poly.pdbx_strand_id
1 'polypeptide(L)'
;MLLINKQKDPVFQFLAGTFHQDIETPDDAIQELLIEESKEYLEDAIVFLTDFIESEHSDNKKNDYIQSCADGVYLPAFNLEPIDWLKNVIVQIKKSLKKFKR
;
A
#
# COMPACT_ATOMS: atom_id res chain seq x y z
N MET A 1 5.45 -18.47 -3.69
CA MET A 1 5.59 -18.53 -2.21
C MET A 1 6.01 -17.13 -1.79
N LEU A 2 5.13 -16.33 -1.19
CA LEU A 2 5.34 -14.92 -0.81
C LEU A 2 6.49 -14.69 0.22
N LEU A 3 7.34 -15.68 0.45
CA LEU A 3 8.24 -15.76 1.60
C LEU A 3 9.73 -15.77 1.24
N ILE A 4 10.11 -15.91 -0.04
CA ILE A 4 11.53 -15.88 -0.42
C ILE A 4 11.95 -14.41 -0.60
N ASN A 5 12.43 -13.83 0.51
CA ASN A 5 13.05 -12.51 0.62
C ASN A 5 12.08 -11.31 0.54
N LYS A 6 11.11 -11.27 1.46
CA LYS A 6 10.13 -10.17 1.65
C LYS A 6 10.74 -8.77 1.54
N GLN A 7 11.97 -8.59 2.01
CA GLN A 7 12.71 -7.32 1.94
C GLN A 7 12.96 -6.79 0.52
N LYS A 8 12.89 -7.62 -0.53
CA LYS A 8 13.03 -7.16 -1.92
C LYS A 8 11.70 -7.03 -2.65
N ASP A 9 10.59 -7.41 -2.00
CA ASP A 9 9.26 -7.27 -2.57
C ASP A 9 8.86 -5.78 -2.52
N PRO A 10 8.58 -5.15 -3.67
CA PRO A 10 8.16 -3.74 -3.69
C PRO A 10 6.87 -3.50 -2.89
N VAL A 11 5.96 -4.48 -2.80
CA VAL A 11 4.74 -4.39 -1.99
C VAL A 11 5.09 -4.31 -0.50
N PHE A 12 6.06 -5.12 -0.05
CA PHE A 12 6.54 -5.05 1.32
C PHE A 12 7.25 -3.74 1.60
N GLN A 13 8.16 -3.31 0.72
CA GLN A 13 8.89 -2.05 0.87
C GLN A 13 7.93 -0.86 0.95
N PHE A 14 6.90 -0.85 0.11
CA PHE A 14 5.84 0.16 0.18
C PHE A 14 5.06 0.10 1.49
N LEU A 15 4.50 -1.06 1.85
CA LEU A 15 3.64 -1.17 3.03
C LEU A 15 4.42 -0.92 4.34
N ALA A 16 5.59 -1.52 4.49
CA ALA A 16 6.42 -1.37 5.68
C ALA A 16 7.17 -0.03 5.72
N GLY A 17 7.39 0.62 4.57
CA GLY A 17 8.02 1.94 4.51
C GLY A 17 7.03 3.07 4.75
N THR A 18 5.80 2.96 4.24
CA THR A 18 4.77 4.00 4.38
C THR A 18 3.92 3.81 5.63
N PHE A 19 3.59 2.58 6.01
CA PHE A 19 2.62 2.28 7.07
C PHE A 19 3.28 1.57 8.25
N HIS A 20 4.45 2.05 8.67
CA HIS A 20 5.17 1.49 9.81
C HIS A 20 4.57 1.92 11.16
N GLN A 21 4.90 1.19 12.22
CA GLN A 21 4.43 1.43 13.59
C GLN A 21 4.64 2.85 14.17
N ASP A 22 5.51 3.69 13.56
CA ASP A 22 5.80 5.04 14.07
C ASP A 22 5.03 6.15 13.32
N ILE A 23 4.10 5.79 12.43
CA ILE A 23 3.20 6.78 11.79
C ILE A 23 2.26 7.42 12.82
N GLU A 24 1.90 8.68 12.61
CA GLU A 24 0.89 9.35 13.45
C GLU A 24 -0.51 8.78 13.19
N THR A 25 -0.93 8.78 11.92
CA THR A 25 -2.14 8.10 11.45
C THR A 25 -1.95 7.55 10.04
N PRO A 26 -2.79 6.58 9.60
CA PRO A 26 -2.75 6.08 8.22
C PRO A 26 -3.05 7.17 7.17
N ASP A 27 -3.86 8.19 7.53
CA ASP A 27 -4.17 9.29 6.62
C ASP A 27 -2.97 10.24 6.48
N ASP A 28 -2.27 10.54 7.58
CA ASP A 28 -1.06 11.38 7.58
C ASP A 28 0.07 10.70 6.78
N ALA A 29 0.29 9.40 7.01
CA ALA A 29 1.26 8.60 6.26
C ALA A 29 1.02 8.64 4.74
N ILE A 30 -0.26 8.59 4.31
CA ILE A 30 -0.61 8.76 2.90
C ILE A 30 -0.33 10.18 2.43
N GLN A 31 -0.64 11.22 3.22
CA GLN A 31 -0.32 12.59 2.81
C GLN A 31 1.19 12.81 2.65
N GLU A 32 2.00 12.32 3.59
CA GLU A 32 3.47 12.38 3.52
C GLU A 32 3.98 11.69 2.25
N LEU A 33 3.56 10.43 2.00
CA LEU A 33 3.87 9.71 0.76
C LEU A 33 3.57 10.55 -0.48
N LEU A 34 2.40 11.19 -0.53
CA LEU A 34 1.94 11.95 -1.70
C LEU A 34 2.67 13.30 -1.90
N ILE A 35 3.30 13.82 -0.84
CA ILE A 35 4.05 15.09 -0.85
C ILE A 35 5.53 14.85 -1.12
N GLU A 36 6.10 13.83 -0.49
CA GLU A 36 7.55 13.61 -0.45
C GLU A 36 8.05 12.75 -1.63
N GLU A 37 7.25 11.79 -2.09
CA GLU A 37 7.67 10.89 -3.14
C GLU A 37 7.58 11.47 -4.55
N SER A 38 8.45 10.96 -5.41
CA SER A 38 8.46 11.34 -6.82
C SER A 38 7.21 10.83 -7.55
N LYS A 39 6.78 11.60 -8.57
CA LYS A 39 5.71 11.18 -9.48
C LYS A 39 5.97 9.79 -10.09
N GLU A 40 7.23 9.53 -10.47
CA GLU A 40 7.68 8.27 -11.05
C GLU A 40 7.47 7.10 -10.07
N TYR A 41 7.92 7.26 -8.83
CA TYR A 41 7.70 6.24 -7.79
C TYR A 41 6.21 5.98 -7.53
N LEU A 42 5.38 7.02 -7.47
CA LEU A 42 3.93 6.85 -7.29
C LEU A 42 3.26 6.13 -8.47
N GLU A 43 3.75 6.33 -9.70
CA GLU A 43 3.30 5.60 -10.89
C GLU A 43 3.71 4.13 -10.82
N ASP A 44 4.95 3.84 -10.41
CA ASP A 44 5.44 2.47 -10.19
C ASP A 44 4.68 1.78 -9.05
N ALA A 45 4.39 2.49 -7.96
CA ALA A 45 3.59 1.99 -6.84
C ALA A 45 2.21 1.54 -7.27
N ILE A 46 1.55 2.29 -8.14
CA ILE A 46 0.27 1.85 -8.70
C ILE A 46 0.43 0.52 -9.44
N VAL A 47 1.49 0.33 -10.22
CA VAL A 47 1.72 -0.89 -11.02
C VAL A 47 1.92 -2.09 -10.09
N PHE A 48 2.95 -2.08 -9.23
CA PHE A 48 3.26 -3.26 -8.43
C PHE A 48 2.18 -3.60 -7.39
N LEU A 49 1.46 -2.60 -6.86
CA LEU A 49 0.34 -2.86 -5.95
C LEU A 49 -0.87 -3.45 -6.69
N THR A 50 -1.12 -3.01 -7.93
CA THR A 50 -2.19 -3.57 -8.76
C THR A 50 -1.87 -5.02 -9.14
N ASP A 51 -0.64 -5.29 -9.58
CA ASP A 51 -0.17 -6.65 -9.91
C ASP A 51 -0.30 -7.61 -8.71
N PHE A 52 0.00 -7.13 -7.49
CA PHE A 52 -0.19 -7.91 -6.28
C PHE A 52 -1.66 -8.24 -6.01
N ILE A 53 -2.56 -7.25 -6.12
CA ILE A 53 -4.00 -7.44 -5.93
C ILE A 53 -4.57 -8.41 -6.97
N GLU A 54 -4.12 -8.32 -8.21
CA GLU A 54 -4.60 -9.15 -9.33
C GLU A 54 -3.90 -10.51 -9.41
N SER A 55 -2.89 -10.77 -8.56
CA SER A 55 -2.16 -12.04 -8.56
C SER A 55 -3.06 -13.25 -8.25
N GLU A 56 -2.64 -14.43 -8.70
CA GLU A 56 -3.31 -15.73 -8.48
C GLU A 56 -3.34 -16.20 -7.01
N HIS A 57 -2.86 -15.37 -6.08
CA HIS A 57 -2.97 -15.66 -4.65
C HIS A 57 -4.43 -15.50 -4.19
N SER A 58 -4.87 -16.41 -3.31
CA SER A 58 -6.17 -16.29 -2.66
C SER A 58 -6.24 -15.02 -1.81
N ASP A 59 -7.42 -14.42 -1.71
CA ASP A 59 -7.65 -13.20 -0.93
C ASP A 59 -7.18 -13.33 0.53
N ASN A 60 -7.41 -14.48 1.19
CA ASN A 60 -6.88 -14.72 2.55
C ASN A 60 -5.36 -14.54 2.64
N LYS A 61 -4.60 -15.07 1.67
CA LYS A 61 -3.14 -14.92 1.63
C LYS A 61 -2.71 -13.48 1.39
N LYS A 62 -3.45 -12.75 0.55
CA LYS A 62 -3.19 -11.33 0.30
C LYS A 62 -3.49 -10.51 1.56
N ASN A 63 -4.60 -10.81 2.24
CA ASN A 63 -5.02 -10.15 3.47
C ASN A 63 -4.01 -10.36 4.60
N ASP A 64 -3.62 -11.61 4.85
CA ASP A 64 -2.59 -11.96 5.83
C ASP A 64 -1.27 -11.24 5.51
N TYR A 65 -0.90 -11.18 4.24
CA TYR A 65 0.31 -10.51 3.80
C TYR A 65 0.25 -9.00 4.08
N ILE A 66 -0.80 -8.31 3.65
CA ILE A 66 -0.99 -6.87 3.86
C ILE A 66 -0.91 -6.55 5.37
N GLN A 67 -1.67 -7.29 6.18
CA GLN A 67 -1.70 -7.10 7.63
C GLN A 67 -0.33 -7.33 8.28
N SER A 68 0.47 -8.26 7.75
CA SER A 68 1.83 -8.50 8.23
C SER A 68 2.87 -7.46 7.79
N CYS A 69 2.53 -6.55 6.85
CA CYS A 69 3.45 -5.54 6.34
C CYS A 69 3.15 -4.14 6.86
N ALA A 70 1.87 -3.78 6.98
CA ALA A 70 1.41 -2.47 7.43
C ALA A 70 1.18 -2.48 8.95
N ASP A 71 2.26 -2.63 9.72
CA ASP A 71 2.19 -2.81 11.18
C ASP A 71 1.76 -1.54 11.95
N GLY A 72 1.78 -0.37 11.31
CA GLY A 72 1.22 0.88 11.84
C GLY A 72 -0.29 1.06 11.62
N VAL A 73 -0.96 0.15 10.90
CA VAL A 73 -2.38 0.30 10.54
C VAL A 73 -3.22 -0.75 11.26
N TYR A 74 -4.11 -0.27 12.14
CA TYR A 74 -5.15 -1.13 12.71
C TYR A 74 -6.30 -1.33 11.72
N LEU A 75 -6.08 -2.22 10.75
CA LEU A 75 -7.03 -2.54 9.66
C LEU A 75 -8.46 -2.87 10.13
N PRO A 76 -8.71 -3.56 11.27
CA PRO A 76 -10.06 -3.80 11.75
C PRO A 76 -10.89 -2.54 12.02
N ALA A 77 -10.27 -1.39 12.29
CA ALA A 77 -11.02 -0.13 12.49
C ALA A 77 -11.71 0.39 11.23
N PHE A 78 -11.27 -0.03 10.04
CA PHE A 78 -11.84 0.44 8.78
C PHE A 78 -13.11 -0.30 8.37
N ASN A 79 -13.44 -1.43 9.02
CA ASN A 79 -14.53 -2.32 8.61
C ASN A 79 -14.43 -2.72 7.12
N LEU A 80 -13.20 -2.96 6.67
CA LEU A 80 -12.82 -3.37 5.32
C LEU A 80 -11.86 -4.57 5.42
N GLU A 81 -11.89 -5.43 4.41
CA GLU A 81 -10.82 -6.41 4.22
C GLU A 81 -9.50 -5.67 3.89
N PRO A 82 -8.34 -6.17 4.35
CA PRO A 82 -7.04 -5.56 4.05
C PRO A 82 -6.81 -5.28 2.55
N ILE A 83 -7.23 -6.20 1.66
CA ILE A 83 -7.13 -6.01 0.22
C ILE A 83 -7.98 -4.84 -0.29
N ASP A 84 -9.17 -4.61 0.28
CA ASP A 84 -10.04 -3.51 -0.10
C ASP A 84 -9.54 -2.17 0.44
N TRP A 85 -8.93 -2.19 1.63
CA TRP A 85 -8.17 -1.04 2.13
C TRP A 85 -7.01 -0.68 1.19
N LEU A 86 -6.23 -1.66 0.72
CA LEU A 86 -5.13 -1.40 -0.21
C LEU A 86 -5.62 -0.86 -1.56
N LYS A 87 -6.75 -1.36 -2.08
CA LYS A 87 -7.41 -0.79 -3.28
C LYS A 87 -7.73 0.69 -3.08
N ASN A 88 -8.22 1.08 -1.89
CA ASN A 88 -8.49 2.48 -1.58
C ASN A 88 -7.22 3.32 -1.57
N VAL A 89 -6.11 2.82 -1.01
CA VAL A 89 -4.79 3.49 -1.08
C VAL A 89 -4.38 3.75 -2.54
N ILE A 90 -4.47 2.74 -3.41
CA ILE A 90 -4.16 2.90 -4.85
C ILE A 90 -5.05 3.97 -5.49
N VAL A 91 -6.33 4.04 -5.14
CA VAL A 91 -7.24 5.07 -5.64
C VAL A 91 -6.81 6.47 -5.18
N GLN A 92 -6.30 6.62 -3.97
CA GLN A 92 -5.78 7.90 -3.47
C GLN A 92 -4.54 8.35 -4.24
N ILE A 93 -3.58 7.44 -4.50
CA ILE A 93 -2.40 7.71 -5.33
C ILE A 93 -2.81 8.09 -6.76
N LYS A 94 -3.73 7.34 -7.38
CA LYS A 94 -4.26 7.68 -8.72
C LYS A 94 -4.90 9.07 -8.75
N LYS A 95 -5.57 9.49 -7.68
CA LYS A 95 -6.20 10.82 -7.57
C LYS A 95 -5.17 11.93 -7.41
N SER A 96 -4.08 11.72 -6.67
CA SER A 96 -3.02 12.72 -6.52
C SER A 96 -2.35 12.99 -7.87
N LEU A 97 -2.01 11.94 -8.63
CA LEU A 97 -1.39 12.02 -9.95
C LEU A 97 -2.22 12.78 -10.99
N LYS A 98 -3.56 12.72 -10.89
CA LYS A 98 -4.45 13.52 -11.74
C LYS A 98 -4.38 15.02 -11.43
N LYS A 99 -4.06 15.41 -10.20
CA LYS A 99 -3.92 16.83 -9.82
C LYS A 99 -2.66 17.47 -10.41
N PHE A 100 -1.60 16.70 -10.66
CA PHE A 100 -0.36 17.17 -11.28
C PHE A 100 -0.47 17.42 -12.80
N LYS A 101 -1.56 17.00 -13.47
CA LYS A 101 -1.79 17.24 -14.91
C LYS A 101 -2.40 18.61 -15.24
N ARG A 102 -2.29 19.59 -14.34
CA ARG A 102 -2.83 20.95 -14.54
C ARG A 102 -1.75 21.94 -14.92
#